data_AF-A0A812GA02-F1
#
_entry.id   AF-A0A812GA02-F1
#
_cell.length_a   1.000
_cell.length_b   1.000
_cell.length_c   1.000
_cell.angle_alpha   90.00
_cell.angle_beta   90.00
_cell.angle_gamma   90.00
#
_symmetry.space_group_name_H-M   'P 1'
#
loop_
_entity.id
_entity.type
_entity.pdbx_description
1 polymer ?
#
loop_
_entity_poly.entity_id
_entity_poly.type
_entity_poly.pdbx_seq_one_letter_code
_entity_poly.pdbx_strand_id
1 'polypeptide(L)'
;MVVSNYTLDFSGDEDFRPLAARMRPETIEQYIGQQHILGPGKPLRRALEVGHIHSMILWGPPGTGKTTLAEVAANYANAEVERVSAVTSGVKEIRAAIEKARENKMAGRRTILFVDEVHRFNKSQQDAFLPHIEDGTVTFIGATTENPSFELNNALLSRARVYKLTSLDKDEISLALNQAISDKERGLGNTPAHFADNVLDRLAELVNGDARMSLNYLELLYDMAEDNAQGEKEITLKLLAEVAGEKVSRFDNKGDIWYDLISAVHKSIRGSNPDAALYWSARMIAAGCDPLYIARRLLAIASEDVGNADPRAMQVALSAWDCFTRVGPAEGERAIAQAIVYLACAPKSNAVYVAWKQALTDAHNLPEYEVPHHLRNAPTSLMKDMGYGAEYRYAHDEPGAYAAGEQYLPPEMGDRRYYQPTNRGLETKIGEKLDYLATLDANSPQKRYEK
;
A
#
# COMPACT_ATOMS: atom_id res chain seq x y z
N MET A 1 -12.54 12.80 -66.36
CA MET A 1 -12.18 11.88 -65.26
C MET A 1 -12.65 12.51 -63.97
N VAL A 2 -13.83 12.11 -63.51
CA VAL A 2 -14.38 12.53 -62.22
C VAL A 2 -13.88 11.49 -61.22
N VAL A 3 -12.93 11.88 -60.37
CA VAL A 3 -12.43 11.03 -59.30
C VAL A 3 -13.39 11.22 -58.12
N SER A 4 -14.24 10.23 -57.92
CA SER A 4 -15.12 10.07 -56.77
C SER A 4 -14.27 9.91 -55.51
N ASN A 5 -14.19 10.95 -54.69
CA ASN A 5 -13.78 10.81 -53.29
C ASN A 5 -14.92 10.13 -52.54
N TYR A 6 -14.81 8.81 -52.37
CA TYR A 6 -15.61 8.10 -51.39
C TYR A 6 -15.20 8.62 -50.00
N THR A 7 -16.03 9.49 -49.42
CA THR A 7 -16.06 9.73 -47.99
C THR A 7 -16.42 8.42 -47.30
N LEU A 8 -15.47 7.85 -46.58
CA LEU A 8 -15.69 6.79 -45.61
C LEU A 8 -16.43 7.40 -44.42
N ASP A 9 -17.75 7.42 -44.51
CA ASP A 9 -18.64 7.78 -43.41
C ASP A 9 -18.75 6.56 -42.49
N PHE A 10 -17.98 6.56 -41.39
CA PHE A 10 -18.07 5.56 -40.32
C PHE A 10 -19.10 5.99 -39.26
N SER A 11 -20.31 6.36 -39.68
CA SER A 11 -21.44 6.57 -38.78
C SER A 11 -22.25 5.27 -38.62
N GLY A 12 -21.60 4.23 -38.11
CA GLY A 12 -22.26 3.06 -37.53
C GLY A 12 -22.18 3.17 -36.01
N ASP A 13 -23.31 3.00 -35.32
CA ASP A 13 -23.51 3.02 -33.86
C ASP A 13 -22.74 1.89 -33.11
N GLU A 14 -21.47 1.66 -33.41
CA GLU A 14 -20.63 0.73 -32.65
C GLU A 14 -19.85 1.48 -31.56
N ASP A 15 -20.33 1.37 -30.32
CA ASP A 15 -19.65 1.87 -29.13
C ASP A 15 -18.48 0.95 -28.75
N PHE A 16 -17.27 1.27 -29.26
CA PHE A 16 -16.02 0.53 -28.99
C PHE A 16 -15.45 0.70 -27.58
N ARG A 17 -16.19 1.33 -26.65
CA ARG A 17 -15.74 1.46 -25.25
C ARG A 17 -15.80 0.09 -24.55
N PRO A 18 -14.82 -0.26 -23.71
CA PRO A 18 -14.89 -1.47 -22.89
C PRO A 18 -16.12 -1.50 -21.99
N LEU A 19 -16.60 -2.69 -21.63
CA LEU A 19 -17.78 -2.89 -20.79
C LEU A 19 -17.67 -2.13 -19.47
N ALA A 20 -16.49 -2.12 -18.85
CA ALA A 20 -16.24 -1.38 -17.61
C ALA A 20 -16.38 0.16 -17.75
N ALA A 21 -16.24 0.70 -18.96
CA ALA A 21 -16.48 2.11 -19.24
C ALA A 21 -17.95 2.38 -19.59
N ARG A 22 -18.61 1.48 -20.32
CA ARG A 22 -20.04 1.55 -20.66
C ARG A 22 -20.94 1.42 -19.43
N MET A 23 -20.61 0.51 -18.53
CA MET A 23 -21.38 0.21 -17.32
C MET A 23 -21.14 1.20 -16.17
N ARG A 24 -20.56 2.38 -16.42
CA ARG A 24 -20.35 3.36 -15.34
C ARG A 24 -21.71 3.87 -14.82
N PRO A 25 -21.96 3.79 -13.50
CA PRO A 25 -23.10 4.42 -12.87
C PRO A 25 -23.29 5.89 -13.27
N GLU A 26 -24.52 6.25 -13.63
CA GLU A 26 -24.90 7.64 -13.90
C GLU A 26 -25.53 8.32 -12.68
N THR A 27 -26.14 7.53 -11.80
CA THR A 27 -26.78 7.98 -10.56
C THR A 27 -26.22 7.25 -9.34
N ILE A 28 -26.49 7.77 -8.15
CA ILE A 28 -26.02 7.15 -6.90
C ILE A 28 -26.72 5.82 -6.62
N GLU A 29 -27.93 5.62 -7.13
CA GLU A 29 -28.69 4.36 -7.01
C GLU A 29 -28.06 3.23 -7.84
N GLN A 30 -27.42 3.57 -8.95
CA GLN A 30 -26.67 2.61 -9.77
C GLN A 30 -25.28 2.32 -9.17
N TYR A 31 -24.80 3.15 -8.24
CA TYR A 31 -23.46 3.01 -7.67
C TYR A 31 -23.43 1.87 -6.65
N ILE A 32 -22.62 0.85 -6.95
CA ILE A 32 -22.52 -0.35 -6.11
C ILE A 32 -21.42 -0.18 -5.05
N GLY A 33 -21.82 -0.46 -3.81
CA GLY A 33 -20.96 -0.47 -2.62
C GLY A 33 -20.71 0.89 -1.96
N GLN A 34 -19.69 0.93 -1.11
CA GLN A 34 -19.31 2.12 -0.31
C GLN A 34 -20.43 2.65 0.62
N GLN A 35 -21.30 1.78 1.12
CA GLN A 35 -22.45 2.16 1.95
C GLN A 35 -22.07 2.92 3.23
N HIS A 36 -20.85 2.73 3.74
CA HIS A 36 -20.33 3.48 4.90
C HIS A 36 -20.22 4.99 4.64
N ILE A 37 -20.05 5.42 3.38
CA ILE A 37 -19.97 6.83 2.97
C ILE A 37 -21.15 7.29 2.09
N LEU A 38 -21.75 6.40 1.29
CA LEU A 38 -22.86 6.70 0.36
C LEU A 38 -24.21 6.12 0.80
N GLY A 39 -24.29 5.48 1.98
CA GLY A 39 -25.55 4.98 2.51
C GLY A 39 -26.60 6.08 2.77
N PRO A 40 -27.88 5.72 2.89
CA PRO A 40 -28.94 6.68 3.18
C PRO A 40 -28.64 7.56 4.40
N GLY A 41 -28.82 8.88 4.24
CA GLY A 41 -28.57 9.86 5.30
C GLY A 41 -27.11 10.22 5.55
N LYS A 42 -26.15 9.61 4.85
CA LYS A 42 -24.72 9.96 4.98
C LYS A 42 -24.42 11.35 4.39
N PRO A 43 -23.47 12.10 4.97
CA PRO A 43 -23.17 13.46 4.53
C PRO A 43 -22.77 13.58 3.06
N LEU A 44 -21.95 12.65 2.55
CA LEU A 44 -21.50 12.69 1.15
C LEU A 44 -22.66 12.45 0.18
N ARG A 45 -23.53 11.46 0.45
CA ARG A 45 -24.74 11.22 -0.33
C ARG A 45 -25.65 12.45 -0.37
N ARG A 46 -25.95 13.05 0.79
CA ARG A 46 -26.77 14.26 0.85
C ARG A 46 -26.17 15.41 0.06
N ALA A 47 -24.86 15.60 0.14
CA ALA A 47 -24.15 16.64 -0.60
C ALA A 47 -24.22 16.44 -2.12
N LEU A 48 -24.11 15.18 -2.58
CA LEU A 48 -24.31 14.81 -3.99
C LEU A 48 -25.76 15.08 -4.41
N GLU A 49 -26.75 14.57 -3.70
CA GLU A 49 -28.18 14.71 -4.05
C GLU A 49 -28.65 16.17 -4.19
N VAL A 50 -28.07 17.10 -3.43
CA VAL A 50 -28.37 18.55 -3.52
C VAL A 50 -27.44 19.32 -4.46
N GLY A 51 -26.48 18.66 -5.12
CA GLY A 51 -25.53 19.28 -6.05
C GLY A 51 -24.44 20.14 -5.38
N HIS A 52 -24.24 20.03 -4.06
CA HIS A 52 -23.24 20.77 -3.29
C HIS A 52 -21.96 19.96 -3.08
N ILE A 53 -21.19 19.81 -4.15
CA ILE A 53 -19.89 19.11 -4.12
C ILE A 53 -18.80 20.02 -3.56
N HIS A 54 -17.92 19.45 -2.75
CA HIS A 54 -16.69 20.06 -2.29
C HIS A 54 -15.46 19.28 -2.77
N SER A 55 -14.30 19.92 -2.72
CA SER A 55 -13.05 19.25 -3.08
C SER A 55 -12.78 18.04 -2.17
N MET A 56 -12.30 16.95 -2.75
CA MET A 56 -12.10 15.69 -2.03
C MET A 56 -10.93 14.85 -2.58
N ILE A 57 -10.42 13.98 -1.71
CA ILE A 57 -9.46 12.93 -2.05
C ILE A 57 -10.14 11.58 -1.87
N LEU A 58 -10.27 10.81 -2.95
CA LEU A 58 -10.79 9.45 -2.95
C LEU A 58 -9.62 8.48 -2.80
N TRP A 59 -9.51 7.86 -1.63
CA TRP A 59 -8.45 6.93 -1.30
C TRP A 59 -8.98 5.51 -1.23
N GLY A 60 -8.50 4.63 -2.09
CA GLY A 60 -8.83 3.21 -1.99
C GLY A 60 -8.19 2.36 -3.08
N PRO A 61 -8.28 1.02 -2.95
CA PRO A 61 -7.77 0.05 -3.92
C PRO A 61 -8.27 0.31 -5.37
N PRO A 62 -7.60 -0.25 -6.40
CA PRO A 62 -8.14 -0.24 -7.76
C PRO A 62 -9.55 -0.88 -7.80
N GLY A 63 -10.36 -0.48 -8.78
CA GLY A 63 -11.69 -1.07 -8.96
C GLY A 63 -12.78 -0.65 -8.00
N THR A 64 -12.49 0.18 -7.00
CA THR A 64 -13.47 0.59 -5.96
C THR A 64 -14.44 1.70 -6.37
N GLY A 65 -14.35 2.18 -7.62
CA GLY A 65 -15.25 3.19 -8.18
C GLY A 65 -14.82 4.65 -8.00
N LYS A 66 -13.55 4.94 -7.69
CA LYS A 66 -13.03 6.33 -7.55
C LYS A 66 -13.37 7.24 -8.74
N THR A 67 -13.04 6.80 -9.97
CA THR A 67 -13.32 7.55 -11.20
C THR A 67 -14.82 7.73 -11.41
N THR A 68 -15.59 6.65 -11.22
CA THR A 68 -17.04 6.64 -11.36
C THR A 68 -17.71 7.60 -10.37
N LEU A 69 -17.25 7.64 -9.12
CA LEU A 69 -17.82 8.52 -8.11
C LEU A 69 -17.62 9.98 -8.49
N ALA A 70 -16.49 10.34 -9.10
CA ALA A 70 -16.27 11.70 -9.61
C ALA A 70 -17.24 12.06 -10.75
N GLU A 71 -17.55 11.12 -11.63
CA GLU A 71 -18.50 11.31 -12.73
C GLU A 71 -19.94 11.44 -12.24
N VAL A 72 -20.37 10.55 -11.34
CA VAL A 72 -21.68 10.67 -10.68
C VAL A 72 -21.80 12.02 -10.01
N ALA A 73 -20.75 12.45 -9.29
CA ALA A 73 -20.73 13.75 -8.65
C ALA A 73 -20.93 14.89 -9.68
N ALA A 74 -20.20 14.85 -10.79
CA ALA A 74 -20.36 15.84 -11.85
C ALA A 74 -21.80 15.96 -12.39
N ASN A 75 -22.46 14.81 -12.59
CA ASN A 75 -23.86 14.77 -13.04
C ASN A 75 -24.79 15.49 -12.06
N TYR A 76 -24.68 15.20 -10.76
CA TYR A 76 -25.51 15.85 -9.73
C TYR A 76 -25.22 17.34 -9.56
N ALA A 77 -23.97 17.77 -9.76
CA ALA A 77 -23.60 19.18 -9.66
C ALA A 77 -23.83 19.98 -10.95
N ASN A 78 -24.29 19.33 -12.03
CA ASN A 78 -24.35 19.89 -13.37
C ASN A 78 -23.03 20.57 -13.76
N ALA A 79 -21.93 19.81 -13.63
CA ALA A 79 -20.57 20.28 -13.83
C ALA A 79 -19.87 19.51 -14.95
N GLU A 80 -19.03 20.20 -15.71
CA GLU A 80 -18.12 19.59 -16.68
C GLU A 80 -16.99 18.86 -15.96
N VAL A 81 -16.48 17.76 -16.52
CA VAL A 81 -15.37 16.99 -15.95
C VAL A 81 -14.12 17.13 -16.81
N GLU A 82 -13.08 17.74 -16.25
CA GLU A 82 -11.74 17.72 -16.83
C GLU A 82 -10.90 16.64 -16.16
N ARG A 83 -10.35 15.72 -16.94
CA ARG A 83 -9.56 14.60 -16.43
C ARG A 83 -8.08 14.80 -16.68
N VAL A 84 -7.29 14.60 -15.63
CA VAL A 84 -5.83 14.62 -15.66
C VAL A 84 -5.34 13.34 -15.01
N SER A 85 -4.39 12.64 -15.63
CA SER A 85 -3.72 11.48 -15.00
C SER A 85 -2.31 11.87 -14.62
N ALA A 86 -1.96 11.78 -13.34
CA ALA A 86 -0.62 12.13 -12.88
C ALA A 86 0.48 11.17 -13.39
N VAL A 87 0.09 10.07 -14.03
CA VAL A 87 1.02 9.13 -14.69
C VAL A 87 1.47 9.66 -16.06
N THR A 88 0.55 10.24 -16.83
CA THR A 88 0.80 10.66 -18.22
C THR A 88 0.89 12.17 -18.39
N SER A 89 0.44 12.94 -17.40
CA SER A 89 0.30 14.39 -17.50
C SER A 89 1.51 15.11 -16.89
N GLY A 90 2.09 16.03 -17.64
CA GLY A 90 3.08 16.98 -17.15
C GLY A 90 2.44 18.32 -16.78
N VAL A 91 3.28 19.34 -16.60
CA VAL A 91 2.83 20.70 -16.24
C VAL A 91 1.97 21.34 -17.34
N LYS A 92 2.19 20.96 -18.60
CA LYS A 92 1.47 21.50 -19.75
C LYS A 92 0.01 21.08 -19.74
N GLU A 93 -0.26 19.79 -19.50
CA GLU A 93 -1.59 19.20 -19.46
C GLU A 93 -2.39 19.75 -18.27
N ILE A 94 -1.73 19.92 -17.11
CA ILE A 94 -2.32 20.57 -15.94
C ILE A 94 -2.79 21.99 -16.27
N ARG A 95 -1.93 22.79 -16.92
CA ARG A 95 -2.27 24.16 -17.32
C ARG A 95 -3.43 24.19 -18.31
N ALA A 96 -3.44 23.28 -19.29
CA ALA A 96 -4.53 23.19 -20.27
C ALA A 96 -5.88 22.87 -19.60
N ALA A 97 -5.90 21.95 -18.64
CA ALA A 97 -7.12 21.62 -17.89
C ALA A 97 -7.62 22.82 -17.05
N ILE A 98 -6.71 23.57 -16.43
CA ILE A 98 -7.04 24.78 -15.67
C ILE A 98 -7.58 25.90 -16.57
N GLU A 99 -6.98 26.15 -17.72
CA GLU A 99 -7.46 27.17 -18.66
C GLU A 99 -8.87 26.83 -19.16
N LYS A 100 -9.12 25.56 -19.51
CA LYS A 100 -10.46 25.11 -19.89
C LYS A 100 -11.48 25.29 -18.76
N ALA A 101 -11.08 25.03 -17.50
CA ALA A 101 -11.92 25.31 -16.35
C ALA A 101 -12.23 26.81 -16.17
N ARG A 102 -11.27 27.70 -16.48
CA ARG A 102 -11.48 29.16 -16.48
C ARG A 102 -12.47 29.58 -17.55
N GLU A 103 -12.34 29.06 -18.76
CA GLU A 103 -13.29 29.30 -19.86
C GLU A 103 -14.70 28.85 -19.47
N ASN A 104 -14.85 27.67 -18.87
CA ASN A 104 -16.12 27.18 -18.36
C ASN A 104 -16.70 28.10 -17.29
N LYS A 105 -15.88 28.58 -16.35
CA LYS A 105 -16.30 29.53 -15.31
C LYS A 105 -16.81 30.84 -15.91
N MET A 106 -16.11 31.39 -16.91
CA MET A 106 -16.54 32.59 -17.63
C MET A 106 -17.86 32.38 -18.37
N ALA A 107 -18.12 31.15 -18.84
CA ALA A 107 -19.38 30.75 -19.45
C ALA A 107 -20.47 30.35 -18.43
N GLY A 108 -20.23 30.53 -17.12
CA GLY A 108 -21.19 30.19 -16.06
C GLY A 108 -21.35 28.70 -15.78
N ARG A 109 -20.44 27.85 -16.28
CA ARG A 109 -20.43 26.39 -16.04
C ARG A 109 -19.48 26.04 -14.90
N ARG A 110 -19.87 25.06 -14.08
CA ARG A 110 -19.03 24.50 -13.01
C ARG A 110 -18.08 23.47 -13.62
N THR A 111 -16.88 23.34 -13.05
CA THR A 111 -15.90 22.34 -13.50
C THR A 111 -15.41 21.50 -12.32
N ILE A 112 -15.46 20.18 -12.46
CA ILE A 112 -14.76 19.22 -11.62
C ILE A 112 -13.43 18.87 -12.29
N LEU A 113 -12.33 19.14 -11.60
CA LEU A 113 -11.01 18.71 -12.02
C LEU A 113 -10.69 17.37 -11.35
N PHE A 114 -10.80 16.29 -12.11
CA PHE A 114 -10.48 14.94 -11.65
C PHE A 114 -9.01 14.61 -11.93
N VAL A 115 -8.26 14.30 -10.88
CA VAL A 115 -6.84 13.93 -10.97
C VAL A 115 -6.64 12.49 -10.52
N ASP A 116 -6.35 11.60 -11.46
CA ASP A 116 -6.06 10.19 -11.17
C ASP A 116 -4.59 9.99 -10.76
N GLU A 117 -4.35 9.08 -9.83
CA GLU A 117 -3.06 8.78 -9.21
C GLU A 117 -2.32 10.03 -8.67
N VAL A 118 -3.05 10.92 -7.99
CA VAL A 118 -2.54 12.24 -7.53
C VAL A 118 -1.25 12.16 -6.71
N HIS A 119 -0.99 11.02 -6.04
CA HIS A 119 0.24 10.76 -5.30
C HIS A 119 1.51 10.79 -6.16
N ARG A 120 1.39 10.67 -7.49
CA ARG A 120 2.53 10.71 -8.42
C ARG A 120 3.05 12.13 -8.67
N PHE A 121 2.26 13.15 -8.37
CA PHE A 121 2.71 14.53 -8.55
C PHE A 121 3.65 14.97 -7.45
N ASN A 122 4.72 15.67 -7.86
CA ASN A 122 5.61 16.32 -6.91
C ASN A 122 4.92 17.51 -6.22
N LYS A 123 5.52 18.00 -5.14
CA LYS A 123 4.96 19.09 -4.32
C LYS A 123 4.59 20.33 -5.13
N SER A 124 5.45 20.76 -6.06
CA SER A 124 5.19 21.95 -6.89
C SER A 124 4.02 21.77 -7.86
N GLN A 125 3.82 20.56 -8.37
CA GLN A 125 2.68 20.23 -9.23
C GLN A 125 1.38 20.19 -8.42
N GLN A 126 1.42 19.66 -7.18
CA GLN A 126 0.27 19.71 -6.28
C GLN A 126 -0.11 21.15 -5.89
N ASP A 127 0.89 22.00 -5.61
CA ASP A 127 0.68 23.40 -5.24
C ASP A 127 0.06 24.23 -6.38
N ALA A 128 0.28 23.82 -7.65
CA ALA A 128 -0.28 24.49 -8.82
C ALA A 128 -1.82 24.48 -8.86
N PHE A 129 -2.48 23.56 -8.17
CA PHE A 129 -3.95 23.50 -8.13
C PHE A 129 -4.57 24.46 -7.10
N LEU A 130 -3.82 24.84 -6.06
CA LEU A 130 -4.38 25.52 -4.88
C LEU A 130 -5.08 26.85 -5.20
N PRO A 131 -4.52 27.77 -6.01
CA PRO A 131 -5.17 29.04 -6.30
C PRO A 131 -6.55 28.86 -6.96
N HIS A 132 -6.69 27.82 -7.79
CA HIS A 132 -7.90 27.53 -8.57
C HIS A 132 -8.98 26.81 -7.74
N ILE A 133 -8.56 26.16 -6.66
CA ILE A 133 -9.48 25.61 -5.66
C ILE A 133 -10.02 26.74 -4.78
N GLU A 134 -9.14 27.66 -4.36
CA GLU A 134 -9.49 28.78 -3.49
C GLU A 134 -10.40 29.80 -4.15
N ASP A 135 -10.13 30.14 -5.41
CA ASP A 135 -10.94 31.11 -6.16
C ASP A 135 -12.23 30.50 -6.74
N GLY A 136 -12.47 29.20 -6.51
CA GLY A 136 -13.64 28.47 -6.98
C GLY A 136 -13.68 28.20 -8.48
N THR A 137 -12.55 28.26 -9.18
CA THR A 137 -12.46 27.89 -10.61
C THR A 137 -12.70 26.40 -10.83
N VAL A 138 -12.18 25.55 -9.93
CA VAL A 138 -12.39 24.10 -9.97
C VAL A 138 -12.87 23.57 -8.64
N THR A 139 -13.71 22.53 -8.68
CA THR A 139 -13.87 21.60 -7.57
C THR A 139 -12.92 20.43 -7.80
N PHE A 140 -11.98 20.23 -6.89
CA PHE A 140 -10.89 19.26 -7.08
C PHE A 140 -11.26 17.88 -6.55
N ILE A 141 -11.11 16.83 -7.38
CA ILE A 141 -11.27 15.44 -6.95
C ILE A 141 -9.99 14.67 -7.29
N GLY A 142 -9.19 14.35 -6.28
CA GLY A 142 -7.98 13.52 -6.44
C GLY A 142 -8.27 12.05 -6.13
N ALA A 143 -7.78 11.13 -6.95
CA ALA A 143 -7.87 9.69 -6.69
C ALA A 143 -6.47 9.09 -6.43
N THR A 144 -6.37 8.21 -5.44
CA THR A 144 -5.11 7.54 -5.10
C THR A 144 -5.33 6.16 -4.49
N THR A 145 -4.41 5.23 -4.75
CA THR A 145 -4.31 3.95 -4.03
C THR A 145 -3.47 4.07 -2.76
N GLU A 146 -2.50 4.99 -2.76
CA GLU A 146 -1.59 5.24 -1.64
C GLU A 146 -2.23 6.11 -0.57
N ASN A 147 -1.75 5.98 0.67
CA ASN A 147 -2.26 6.75 1.80
C ASN A 147 -1.98 8.26 1.60
N PRO A 148 -3.04 9.11 1.53
CA PRO A 148 -2.90 10.54 1.27
C PRO A 148 -2.02 11.30 2.26
N SER A 149 -1.92 10.85 3.53
CA SER A 149 -1.16 11.58 4.56
C SER A 149 0.36 11.56 4.33
N PHE A 150 0.86 10.61 3.53
CA PHE A 150 2.29 10.48 3.24
C PHE A 150 2.68 11.12 1.91
N GLU A 151 1.81 11.00 0.90
CA GLU A 151 2.14 11.37 -0.49
C GLU A 151 1.57 12.74 -0.92
N LEU A 152 0.57 13.26 -0.21
CA LEU A 152 -0.03 14.56 -0.52
C LEU A 152 0.42 15.63 0.45
N ASN A 153 0.60 16.85 -0.08
CA ASN A 153 1.01 17.97 0.73
C ASN A 153 -0.14 18.46 1.65
N ASN A 154 0.23 19.04 2.80
CA ASN A 154 -0.73 19.52 3.79
C ASN A 154 -1.63 20.66 3.27
N ALA A 155 -1.14 21.44 2.30
CA ALA A 155 -1.89 22.54 1.71
C ALA A 155 -3.11 22.02 0.92
N LEU A 156 -2.95 20.95 0.15
CA LEU A 156 -4.02 20.29 -0.58
C LEU A 156 -4.98 19.56 0.38
N LEU A 157 -4.43 18.82 1.36
CA LEU A 157 -5.24 18.11 2.36
C LEU A 157 -6.10 19.05 3.23
N SER A 158 -5.64 20.28 3.48
CA SER A 158 -6.43 21.27 4.22
C SER A 158 -7.64 21.82 3.44
N ARG A 159 -7.67 21.65 2.11
CA ARG A 159 -8.73 22.15 1.20
C ARG A 159 -9.57 21.03 0.58
N ALA A 160 -9.11 19.78 0.67
CA ALA A 160 -9.79 18.61 0.12
C ALA A 160 -10.04 17.56 1.21
N ARG A 161 -11.30 17.19 1.39
CA ARG A 161 -11.69 16.18 2.39
C ARG A 161 -11.34 14.77 1.91
N VAL A 162 -10.74 13.96 2.77
CA VAL A 162 -10.38 12.58 2.44
C VAL A 162 -11.56 11.63 2.67
N TYR A 163 -11.91 10.83 1.66
CA TYR A 163 -12.85 9.72 1.75
C TYR A 163 -12.14 8.40 1.46
N LYS A 164 -12.24 7.46 2.39
CA LYS A 164 -11.70 6.12 2.25
C LYS A 164 -12.73 5.21 1.59
N LEU A 165 -12.37 4.67 0.43
CA LEU A 165 -13.11 3.63 -0.27
C LEU A 165 -12.53 2.25 0.09
N THR A 166 -13.42 1.29 0.30
CA THR A 166 -13.06 -0.10 0.61
C THR A 166 -13.20 -0.99 -0.62
N SER A 167 -12.50 -2.12 -0.67
CA SER A 167 -12.80 -3.15 -1.66
C SER A 167 -14.26 -3.58 -1.55
N LEU A 168 -14.85 -3.94 -2.69
CA LEU A 168 -16.22 -4.47 -2.73
C LEU A 168 -16.24 -5.89 -2.17
N ASP A 169 -17.33 -6.26 -1.52
CA ASP A 169 -17.54 -7.65 -1.11
C ASP A 169 -18.04 -8.52 -2.28
N LYS A 170 -18.15 -9.84 -2.05
CA LYS A 170 -18.55 -10.80 -3.08
C LYS A 170 -19.97 -10.50 -3.60
N ASP A 171 -20.89 -10.12 -2.72
CA ASP A 171 -22.29 -9.88 -3.09
C ASP A 171 -22.41 -8.60 -3.93
N GLU A 172 -21.63 -7.57 -3.59
CA GLU A 172 -21.50 -6.33 -4.37
C GLU A 172 -20.90 -6.60 -5.76
N ILE A 173 -19.87 -7.44 -5.89
CA ILE A 173 -19.33 -7.81 -7.20
C ILE A 173 -20.35 -8.62 -8.01
N SER A 174 -21.03 -9.57 -7.39
CA SER A 174 -22.11 -10.34 -8.03
C SER A 174 -23.24 -9.42 -8.52
N LEU A 175 -23.59 -8.39 -7.76
CA LEU A 175 -24.57 -7.39 -8.19
C LEU A 175 -24.08 -6.63 -9.42
N ALA A 176 -22.81 -6.23 -9.47
CA ALA A 176 -22.22 -5.54 -10.62
C ALA A 176 -22.20 -6.40 -11.88
N LEU A 177 -21.86 -7.69 -11.75
CA LEU A 177 -21.90 -8.64 -12.85
C LEU A 177 -23.33 -8.83 -13.37
N ASN A 178 -24.30 -9.04 -12.48
CA ASN A 178 -25.70 -9.21 -12.86
C ASN A 178 -26.29 -7.94 -13.51
N GLN A 179 -25.91 -6.75 -13.01
CA GLN A 179 -26.29 -5.49 -13.63
C GLN A 179 -25.77 -5.41 -15.07
N ALA A 180 -24.51 -5.78 -15.32
CA ALA A 180 -23.94 -5.78 -16.66
C ALA A 180 -24.57 -6.84 -17.59
N ILE A 181 -24.91 -8.02 -17.07
CA ILE A 181 -25.55 -9.09 -17.87
C ILE A 181 -26.98 -8.72 -18.26
N SER A 182 -27.71 -8.00 -17.40
CA SER A 182 -29.13 -7.69 -17.61
C SER A 182 -29.39 -6.35 -18.33
N ASP A 183 -28.42 -5.43 -18.34
CA ASP A 183 -28.56 -4.12 -18.99
C ASP A 183 -28.52 -4.27 -20.53
N LYS A 184 -29.62 -3.89 -21.20
CA LYS A 184 -29.80 -3.99 -22.66
C LYS A 184 -29.28 -2.79 -23.43
N GLU A 185 -29.00 -1.68 -22.76
CA GLU A 185 -28.56 -0.44 -23.41
C GLU A 185 -27.04 -0.31 -23.37
N ARG A 186 -26.45 -0.55 -22.20
CA ARG A 186 -25.02 -0.36 -21.93
C ARG A 186 -24.30 -1.67 -21.62
N GLY A 187 -25.04 -2.72 -21.25
CA GLY A 187 -24.49 -4.02 -20.87
C GLY A 187 -24.55 -5.07 -21.97
N LEU A 188 -24.66 -6.32 -21.54
CA LEU A 188 -24.65 -7.52 -22.38
C LEU A 188 -26.05 -8.13 -22.53
N GLY A 189 -27.11 -7.40 -22.15
CA GLY A 189 -28.49 -7.92 -22.13
C GLY A 189 -29.08 -8.27 -23.50
N ASN A 190 -28.42 -7.88 -24.60
CA ASN A 190 -28.80 -8.28 -25.96
C ASN A 190 -27.99 -9.49 -26.49
N THR A 191 -27.00 -9.96 -25.73
CA THR A 191 -26.19 -11.13 -26.07
C THR A 191 -26.54 -12.25 -25.08
N PRO A 192 -27.39 -13.21 -25.47
CA PRO A 192 -27.80 -14.27 -24.55
C PRO A 192 -26.59 -15.15 -24.20
N ALA A 193 -26.48 -15.51 -22.93
CA ALA A 193 -25.40 -16.36 -22.43
C ALA A 193 -25.92 -17.36 -21.40
N HIS A 194 -25.43 -18.59 -21.50
CA HIS A 194 -25.62 -19.64 -20.52
C HIS A 194 -24.36 -19.76 -19.66
N PHE A 195 -24.47 -19.44 -18.38
CA PHE A 195 -23.40 -19.62 -17.41
C PHE A 195 -23.52 -20.98 -16.74
N ALA A 196 -22.46 -21.79 -16.81
CA ALA A 196 -22.38 -23.01 -16.01
C ALA A 196 -22.36 -22.68 -14.51
N ASP A 197 -22.74 -23.67 -13.68
CA ASP A 197 -22.81 -23.51 -12.23
C ASP A 197 -21.52 -22.93 -11.64
N ASN A 198 -21.68 -21.97 -10.73
CA ASN A 198 -20.61 -21.28 -10.00
C ASN A 198 -19.66 -20.40 -10.84
N VAL A 199 -19.85 -20.23 -12.15
CA VAL A 199 -18.94 -19.38 -12.95
C VAL A 199 -18.91 -17.93 -12.45
N LEU A 200 -20.08 -17.33 -12.25
CA LEU A 200 -20.19 -15.95 -11.75
C LEU A 200 -19.66 -15.81 -10.32
N ASP A 201 -19.92 -16.81 -9.46
CA ASP A 201 -19.37 -16.87 -8.10
C ASP A 201 -17.85 -16.92 -8.11
N ARG A 202 -17.26 -17.76 -8.98
CA ARG A 202 -15.81 -17.86 -9.14
C ARG A 202 -15.21 -16.61 -9.73
N LEU A 203 -15.90 -15.96 -10.66
CA LEU A 203 -15.47 -14.66 -11.19
C LEU A 203 -15.49 -13.58 -10.10
N ALA A 204 -16.54 -13.54 -9.27
CA ALA A 204 -16.63 -12.60 -8.16
C ALA A 204 -15.51 -12.82 -7.13
N GLU A 205 -15.18 -14.07 -6.84
CA GLU A 205 -14.04 -14.44 -5.98
C GLU A 205 -12.70 -14.07 -6.62
N LEU A 206 -12.53 -14.29 -7.93
CA LEU A 206 -11.28 -14.07 -8.66
C LEU A 206 -10.80 -12.62 -8.57
N VAL A 207 -11.72 -11.66 -8.63
CA VAL A 207 -11.39 -10.23 -8.73
C VAL A 207 -11.16 -9.56 -7.38
N ASN A 208 -11.43 -10.27 -6.27
CA ASN A 208 -11.16 -9.82 -4.90
C ASN A 208 -11.60 -8.37 -4.61
N GLY A 209 -12.82 -8.03 -5.03
CA GLY A 209 -13.43 -6.71 -4.79
C GLY A 209 -13.08 -5.61 -5.79
N ASP A 210 -12.44 -5.93 -6.92
CA ASP A 210 -12.21 -5.01 -8.05
C ASP A 210 -13.33 -5.13 -9.11
N ALA A 211 -14.26 -4.16 -9.14
CA ALA A 211 -15.37 -4.16 -10.11
C ALA A 211 -14.92 -3.88 -11.55
N ARG A 212 -13.81 -3.18 -11.77
CA ARG A 212 -13.31 -2.93 -13.14
C ARG A 212 -12.79 -4.24 -13.72
N MET A 213 -12.03 -4.99 -12.93
CA MET A 213 -11.52 -6.28 -13.31
C MET A 213 -12.65 -7.30 -13.55
N SER A 214 -13.73 -7.28 -12.76
CA SER A 214 -14.86 -8.20 -12.94
C SER A 214 -15.56 -7.96 -14.28
N LEU A 215 -15.81 -6.71 -14.63
CA LEU A 215 -16.43 -6.35 -15.91
C LEU A 215 -15.51 -6.65 -17.10
N ASN A 216 -14.20 -6.43 -16.97
CA ASN A 216 -13.25 -6.77 -18.04
C ASN A 216 -13.19 -8.29 -18.29
N TYR A 217 -13.18 -9.11 -17.24
CA TYR A 217 -13.21 -10.56 -17.41
C TYR A 217 -14.56 -11.04 -17.94
N LEU A 218 -15.67 -10.43 -17.51
CA LEU A 218 -16.98 -10.72 -18.05
C LEU A 218 -17.04 -10.45 -19.55
N GLU A 219 -16.54 -9.29 -19.99
CA GLU A 219 -16.44 -8.93 -21.41
C GLU A 219 -15.61 -9.98 -22.19
N LEU A 220 -14.42 -10.33 -21.67
CA LEU A 220 -13.55 -11.29 -22.31
C LEU A 220 -14.14 -12.72 -22.37
N LEU A 221 -14.91 -13.12 -21.35
CA LEU A 221 -15.67 -14.38 -21.37
C LEU A 221 -16.70 -14.40 -22.50
N TYR A 222 -17.41 -13.30 -22.73
CA TYR A 222 -18.36 -13.18 -23.83
C TYR A 222 -17.68 -13.18 -25.20
N ASP A 223 -16.55 -12.48 -25.32
CA ASP A 223 -15.78 -12.40 -26.56
C ASP A 223 -15.19 -13.75 -26.98
N MET A 224 -14.77 -14.57 -25.99
CA MET A 224 -14.14 -15.86 -26.24
C MET A 224 -15.11 -17.05 -26.22
N ALA A 225 -16.34 -16.87 -25.74
CA ALA A 225 -17.34 -17.93 -25.69
C ALA A 225 -17.87 -18.29 -27.09
N GLU A 226 -17.90 -19.59 -27.36
CA GLU A 226 -18.59 -20.16 -28.51
C GLU A 226 -20.11 -20.21 -28.24
N ASP A 227 -20.89 -20.19 -29.31
CA ASP A 227 -22.35 -20.29 -29.20
C ASP A 227 -22.76 -21.75 -29.04
N ASN A 228 -23.64 -22.04 -28.09
CA ASN A 228 -24.25 -23.35 -27.91
C ASN A 228 -25.29 -23.65 -29.01
N ALA A 229 -25.90 -24.85 -28.97
CA ALA A 229 -26.92 -25.25 -29.95
C ALA A 229 -28.18 -24.37 -29.96
N GLN A 230 -28.38 -23.53 -28.93
CA GLN A 230 -29.48 -22.58 -28.77
C GLN A 230 -29.08 -21.16 -29.22
N GLY A 231 -27.84 -20.94 -29.67
CA GLY A 231 -27.34 -19.63 -30.09
C GLY A 231 -26.97 -18.71 -28.93
N GLU A 232 -26.74 -19.27 -27.73
CA GLU A 232 -26.31 -18.52 -26.54
C GLU A 232 -24.81 -18.74 -26.29
N LYS A 233 -24.12 -17.72 -25.79
CA LYS A 233 -22.72 -17.84 -25.37
C LYS A 233 -22.58 -18.88 -24.26
N GLU A 234 -21.79 -19.94 -24.47
CA GLU A 234 -21.55 -20.96 -23.45
C GLU A 234 -20.35 -20.56 -22.58
N ILE A 235 -20.63 -20.14 -21.35
CA ILE A 235 -19.61 -19.65 -20.42
C ILE A 235 -19.37 -20.71 -19.33
N THR A 236 -18.20 -21.34 -19.38
CA THR A 236 -17.83 -22.45 -18.48
C THR A 236 -16.68 -22.07 -17.54
N LEU A 237 -16.48 -22.87 -16.48
CA LEU A 237 -15.33 -22.73 -15.58
C LEU A 237 -13.99 -22.92 -16.31
N LYS A 238 -13.97 -23.76 -17.35
CA LYS A 238 -12.78 -23.97 -18.18
C LYS A 238 -12.42 -22.70 -18.94
N LEU A 239 -13.42 -22.05 -19.57
CA LEU A 239 -13.23 -20.79 -20.27
C LEU A 239 -12.76 -19.69 -19.31
N LEU A 240 -13.35 -19.59 -18.12
CA LEU A 240 -12.88 -18.67 -17.09
C LEU A 240 -11.41 -18.89 -16.72
N ALA A 241 -10.97 -20.14 -16.60
CA ALA A 241 -9.57 -20.46 -16.32
C ALA A 241 -8.63 -20.09 -17.48
N GLU A 242 -9.05 -20.30 -18.74
CA GLU A 242 -8.30 -19.92 -19.94
C GLU A 242 -8.18 -18.38 -20.07
N VAL A 243 -9.31 -17.67 -19.90
CA VAL A 243 -9.41 -16.20 -19.94
C VAL A 243 -8.55 -15.53 -18.88
N ALA A 244 -8.53 -16.11 -17.68
CA ALA A 244 -7.77 -15.52 -16.58
C ALA A 244 -6.27 -15.93 -16.59
N GLY A 245 -5.86 -16.87 -17.45
CA GLY A 245 -4.48 -17.30 -17.69
C GLY A 245 -3.79 -18.00 -16.51
N GLU A 246 -2.47 -18.20 -16.58
CA GLU A 246 -1.64 -18.77 -15.49
C GLU A 246 -1.74 -18.00 -14.15
N LYS A 247 -2.27 -16.78 -14.16
CA LYS A 247 -2.61 -16.04 -12.92
C LYS A 247 -3.67 -16.75 -12.07
N VAL A 248 -4.35 -17.77 -12.61
CA VAL A 248 -5.49 -18.48 -12.02
C VAL A 248 -5.28 -19.99 -11.84
N SER A 249 -4.03 -20.48 -11.78
CA SER A 249 -3.78 -21.80 -11.17
C SER A 249 -3.92 -21.79 -9.62
N ARG A 250 -4.76 -20.89 -9.09
CA ARG A 250 -4.73 -20.46 -7.69
C ARG A 250 -6.11 -20.05 -7.19
N PHE A 251 -7.07 -20.94 -7.33
CA PHE A 251 -8.25 -20.96 -6.48
C PHE A 251 -7.95 -21.80 -5.25
N ASP A 252 -7.41 -21.16 -4.22
CA ASP A 252 -7.58 -21.61 -2.84
C ASP A 252 -7.38 -20.40 -1.88
N ASN A 253 -8.41 -20.08 -1.10
CA ASN A 253 -8.48 -19.15 0.04
C ASN A 253 -7.31 -18.16 0.29
N LYS A 254 -7.18 -17.13 -0.56
CA LYS A 254 -5.99 -16.22 -0.59
C LYS A 254 -5.97 -15.03 0.39
N GLY A 255 -6.66 -15.12 1.52
CA GLY A 255 -6.27 -14.34 2.70
C GLY A 255 -5.45 -15.25 3.59
N ASP A 256 -6.15 -16.20 4.18
CA ASP A 256 -5.64 -17.06 5.24
C ASP A 256 -4.56 -18.05 4.76
N ILE A 257 -4.67 -18.65 3.57
CA ILE A 257 -3.63 -19.58 3.10
C ILE A 257 -2.30 -18.87 2.84
N TRP A 258 -2.30 -17.63 2.34
CA TRP A 258 -1.06 -16.87 2.18
C TRP A 258 -0.44 -16.53 3.52
N TYR A 259 -1.27 -16.09 4.47
CA TYR A 259 -0.83 -15.83 5.83
C TYR A 259 -0.33 -17.09 6.52
N ASP A 260 -1.00 -18.23 6.34
CA ASP A 260 -0.63 -19.52 6.91
C ASP A 260 0.65 -20.06 6.31
N LEU A 261 0.82 -19.97 4.98
CA LEU A 261 2.03 -20.40 4.30
C LEU A 261 3.23 -19.53 4.69
N ILE A 262 3.11 -18.19 4.67
CA ILE A 262 4.23 -17.34 5.10
C ILE A 262 4.49 -17.47 6.60
N SER A 263 3.45 -17.67 7.40
CA SER A 263 3.53 -17.98 8.83
C SER A 263 4.26 -19.30 9.05
N ALA A 264 4.01 -20.32 8.21
CA ALA A 264 4.71 -21.60 8.25
C ALA A 264 6.18 -21.44 7.84
N VAL A 265 6.49 -20.69 6.77
CA VAL A 265 7.88 -20.34 6.41
C VAL A 265 8.60 -19.68 7.59
N HIS A 266 7.99 -18.64 8.18
CA HIS A 266 8.55 -17.91 9.31
C HIS A 266 8.77 -18.84 10.52
N LYS A 267 7.75 -19.60 10.91
CA LYS A 267 7.83 -20.53 12.04
C LYS A 267 8.84 -21.65 11.80
N SER A 268 8.98 -22.16 10.58
CA SER A 268 10.00 -23.15 10.24
C SER A 268 11.42 -22.58 10.34
N ILE A 269 11.63 -21.36 9.85
CA ILE A 269 12.92 -20.67 10.00
C ILE A 269 13.23 -20.42 11.48
N ARG A 270 12.28 -19.86 12.24
CA ARG A 270 12.39 -19.64 13.70
C ARG A 270 12.68 -20.96 14.45
N GLY A 271 11.99 -22.03 14.07
CA GLY A 271 12.16 -23.38 14.59
C GLY A 271 13.43 -24.09 14.13
N SER A 272 14.27 -23.41 13.34
CA SER A 272 15.53 -23.93 12.80
C SER A 272 15.37 -25.23 11.99
N ASN A 273 14.30 -25.30 11.20
CA ASN A 273 14.03 -26.42 10.30
C ASN A 273 14.14 -25.94 8.83
N PRO A 274 15.32 -26.10 8.19
CA PRO A 274 15.55 -25.63 6.83
C PRO A 274 14.70 -26.38 5.79
N ASP A 275 14.46 -27.68 6.00
CA ASP A 275 13.69 -28.52 5.07
C ASP A 275 12.23 -28.05 4.98
N ALA A 276 11.59 -27.84 6.13
CA ALA A 276 10.23 -27.33 6.18
C ALA A 276 10.15 -25.89 5.64
N ALA A 277 11.13 -25.05 5.94
CA ALA A 277 11.17 -23.68 5.45
C ALA A 277 11.26 -23.62 3.91
N LEU A 278 12.09 -24.49 3.31
CA LEU A 278 12.16 -24.66 1.85
C LEU A 278 10.85 -25.18 1.29
N TYR A 279 10.26 -26.21 1.89
CA TYR A 279 8.99 -26.79 1.43
C TYR A 279 7.87 -25.75 1.40
N TRP A 280 7.67 -25.00 2.48
CA TRP A 280 6.62 -23.97 2.54
C TRP A 280 6.89 -22.82 1.57
N SER A 281 8.15 -22.42 1.41
CA SER A 281 8.53 -21.38 0.45
C SER A 281 8.31 -21.84 -0.99
N ALA A 282 8.65 -23.09 -1.31
CA ALA A 282 8.39 -23.70 -2.61
C ALA A 282 6.90 -23.82 -2.89
N ARG A 283 6.07 -24.19 -1.89
CA ARG A 283 4.59 -24.16 -2.00
C ARG A 283 4.08 -22.76 -2.34
N MET A 284 4.64 -21.73 -1.72
CA MET A 284 4.28 -20.34 -2.03
C MET A 284 4.65 -19.95 -3.47
N ILE A 285 5.89 -20.23 -3.89
CA ILE A 285 6.40 -19.92 -5.23
C ILE A 285 5.66 -20.72 -6.31
N ALA A 286 5.45 -22.03 -6.12
CA ALA A 286 4.73 -22.90 -7.05
C ALA A 286 3.27 -22.51 -7.18
N ALA A 287 2.66 -22.02 -6.10
CA ALA A 287 1.38 -21.38 -6.20
C ALA A 287 1.51 -20.09 -7.02
N GLY A 288 2.64 -19.38 -7.12
CA GLY A 288 2.86 -18.17 -7.94
C GLY A 288 3.17 -16.91 -7.12
N CYS A 289 3.61 -17.06 -5.87
CA CYS A 289 3.79 -15.95 -4.92
C CYS A 289 4.92 -15.10 -5.46
N ASP A 290 4.80 -13.77 -5.39
CA ASP A 290 5.93 -12.89 -5.66
C ASP A 290 7.09 -13.27 -4.70
N PRO A 291 8.24 -13.77 -5.19
CA PRO A 291 9.34 -14.18 -4.31
C PRO A 291 9.88 -13.03 -3.46
N LEU A 292 9.71 -11.76 -3.89
CA LEU A 292 10.09 -10.61 -3.08
C LEU A 292 9.22 -10.47 -1.82
N TYR A 293 8.02 -11.05 -1.78
CA TYR A 293 7.23 -11.13 -0.55
C TYR A 293 7.93 -12.00 0.51
N ILE A 294 8.52 -13.11 0.10
CA ILE A 294 9.34 -13.97 0.96
C ILE A 294 10.61 -13.22 1.36
N ALA A 295 11.30 -12.56 0.42
CA ALA A 295 12.52 -11.79 0.70
C ALA A 295 12.30 -10.69 1.77
N ARG A 296 11.18 -9.95 1.69
CA ARG A 296 10.78 -8.98 2.74
C ARG A 296 10.66 -9.64 4.11
N ARG A 297 10.06 -10.83 4.18
CA ARG A 297 9.92 -11.58 5.43
C ARG A 297 11.27 -12.03 5.98
N LEU A 298 12.22 -12.41 5.13
CA LEU A 298 13.58 -12.80 5.56
C LEU A 298 14.31 -11.64 6.24
N LEU A 299 14.14 -10.40 5.77
CA LEU A 299 14.69 -9.21 6.43
C LEU A 299 14.10 -9.01 7.83
N ALA A 300 12.79 -9.18 7.97
CA ALA A 300 12.13 -9.11 9.28
C ALA A 300 12.69 -10.18 10.23
N ILE A 301 12.75 -11.45 9.77
CA ILE A 301 13.31 -12.59 10.52
C ILE A 301 14.76 -12.32 10.93
N ALA A 302 15.58 -11.75 10.04
CA ALA A 302 16.97 -11.45 10.34
C ALA A 302 17.12 -10.52 11.56
N SER A 303 16.21 -9.57 11.75
CA SER A 303 16.21 -8.66 12.91
C SER A 303 15.43 -9.19 14.12
N GLU A 304 14.36 -9.96 13.90
CA GLU A 304 13.43 -10.41 14.95
C GLU A 304 13.86 -11.73 15.62
N ASP A 305 14.34 -12.68 14.82
CA ASP A 305 14.57 -14.07 15.25
C ASP A 305 16.04 -14.47 15.25
N VAL A 306 16.91 -13.72 14.57
CA VAL A 306 18.37 -13.92 14.58
C VAL A 306 19.07 -12.79 15.32
N GLY A 307 18.76 -11.54 14.97
CA GLY A 307 19.26 -10.35 15.66
C GLY A 307 20.79 -10.31 15.72
N ASN A 308 21.33 -9.94 16.88
CA ASN A 308 22.77 -9.84 17.08
C ASN A 308 23.46 -11.19 17.36
N ALA A 309 22.72 -12.30 17.42
CA ALA A 309 23.34 -13.62 17.51
C ALA A 309 24.12 -13.94 16.22
N ASP A 310 23.68 -13.42 15.08
CA ASP A 310 24.46 -13.38 13.84
C ASP A 310 24.04 -12.17 12.96
N PRO A 311 24.68 -11.00 13.11
CA PRO A 311 24.33 -9.78 12.37
C PRO A 311 24.44 -9.91 10.85
N ARG A 312 25.22 -10.88 10.35
CA ARG A 312 25.37 -11.14 8.90
C ARG A 312 24.09 -11.66 8.27
N ALA A 313 23.16 -12.20 9.06
CA ALA A 313 21.84 -12.63 8.58
C ALA A 313 21.12 -11.54 7.76
N MET A 314 21.20 -10.28 8.20
CA MET A 314 20.62 -9.16 7.47
C MET A 314 21.28 -8.97 6.10
N GLN A 315 22.61 -9.05 6.04
CA GLN A 315 23.36 -8.92 4.78
C GLN A 315 23.10 -10.09 3.83
N VAL A 316 22.96 -11.32 4.34
CA VAL A 316 22.62 -12.49 3.52
C VAL A 316 21.23 -12.32 2.90
N ALA A 317 20.23 -11.86 3.68
CA ALA A 317 18.89 -11.60 3.18
C ALA A 317 18.86 -10.44 2.16
N LEU A 318 19.59 -9.34 2.41
CA LEU A 318 19.75 -8.24 1.44
C LEU A 318 20.47 -8.70 0.16
N SER A 319 21.50 -9.52 0.28
CA SER A 319 22.23 -10.03 -0.89
C SER A 319 21.35 -10.95 -1.75
N ALA A 320 20.48 -11.75 -1.13
CA ALA A 320 19.49 -12.55 -1.85
C ALA A 320 18.45 -11.69 -2.57
N TRP A 321 17.99 -10.60 -1.94
CA TRP A 321 17.13 -9.62 -2.58
C TRP A 321 17.81 -8.99 -3.80
N ASP A 322 19.02 -8.45 -3.60
CA ASP A 322 19.80 -7.81 -4.66
C ASP A 322 20.04 -8.77 -5.82
N CYS A 323 20.38 -10.02 -5.52
CA CYS A 323 20.53 -11.07 -6.52
C CYS A 323 19.23 -11.26 -7.31
N PHE A 324 18.10 -11.49 -6.64
CA PHE A 324 16.79 -11.68 -7.30
C PHE A 324 16.44 -10.54 -8.26
N THR A 325 16.73 -9.29 -7.89
CA THR A 325 16.42 -8.13 -8.73
C THR A 325 17.34 -7.95 -9.94
N ARG A 326 18.43 -8.74 -10.06
CA ARG A 326 19.47 -8.57 -11.08
C ARG A 326 19.68 -9.81 -11.98
N VAL A 327 19.03 -10.93 -11.69
CA VAL A 327 19.19 -12.19 -12.43
C VAL A 327 17.84 -12.76 -12.89
N GLY A 328 17.85 -13.87 -13.64
CA GLY A 328 16.62 -14.51 -14.09
C GLY A 328 15.80 -15.10 -12.93
N PRO A 329 14.46 -15.24 -13.08
CA PRO A 329 13.57 -15.62 -11.97
C PRO A 329 14.00 -16.89 -11.22
N ALA A 330 14.33 -17.97 -11.93
CA ALA A 330 14.74 -19.24 -11.31
C ALA A 330 16.06 -19.14 -10.53
N GLU A 331 16.98 -18.28 -10.96
CA GLU A 331 18.26 -18.05 -10.26
C GLU A 331 18.07 -17.15 -9.05
N GLY A 332 17.19 -16.15 -9.18
CA GLY A 332 16.79 -15.28 -8.08
C GLY A 332 16.08 -16.05 -6.97
N GLU A 333 15.11 -16.90 -7.32
CA GLU A 333 14.39 -17.76 -6.36
C GLU A 333 15.37 -18.66 -5.58
N ARG A 334 16.40 -19.16 -6.26
CA ARG A 334 17.47 -19.95 -5.62
C ARG A 334 18.30 -19.11 -4.64
N ALA A 335 18.56 -17.84 -4.93
CA ALA A 335 19.23 -16.94 -3.99
C ALA A 335 18.38 -16.71 -2.72
N ILE A 336 17.06 -16.56 -2.88
CA ILE A 336 16.11 -16.46 -1.76
C ILE A 336 16.09 -17.77 -0.96
N ALA A 337 16.07 -18.93 -1.63
CA ALA A 337 16.17 -20.24 -0.99
C ALA A 337 17.45 -20.40 -0.17
N GLN A 338 18.59 -19.90 -0.67
CA GLN A 338 19.85 -19.89 0.08
C GLN A 338 19.74 -19.05 1.37
N ALA A 339 19.12 -17.87 1.31
CA ALA A 339 18.91 -17.05 2.48
C ALA A 339 17.94 -17.68 3.50
N ILE A 340 16.90 -18.37 3.03
CA ILE A 340 16.00 -19.16 3.89
C ILE A 340 16.79 -20.19 4.70
N VAL A 341 17.63 -20.98 4.02
CA VAL A 341 18.46 -22.01 4.67
C VAL A 341 19.44 -21.40 5.65
N TYR A 342 20.11 -20.30 5.26
CA TYR A 342 21.02 -19.58 6.16
C TYR A 342 20.31 -19.16 7.45
N LEU A 343 19.16 -18.49 7.33
CA LEU A 343 18.39 -18.01 8.48
C LEU A 343 17.84 -19.15 9.33
N ALA A 344 17.42 -20.25 8.70
CA ALA A 344 16.98 -21.45 9.42
C ALA A 344 18.12 -22.05 10.26
N CYS A 345 19.34 -22.08 9.74
CA CYS A 345 20.51 -22.62 10.45
C CYS A 345 21.20 -21.62 11.40
N ALA A 346 20.92 -20.32 11.29
CA ALA A 346 21.53 -19.29 12.11
C ALA A 346 21.20 -19.43 13.61
N PRO A 347 22.10 -19.00 14.52
CA PRO A 347 21.79 -18.94 15.94
C PRO A 347 20.60 -17.99 16.17
N LYS A 348 19.60 -18.43 16.93
CA LYS A 348 18.38 -17.66 17.15
C LYS A 348 18.51 -16.71 18.32
N SER A 349 18.05 -15.47 18.16
CA SER A 349 17.86 -14.52 19.25
C SER A 349 16.78 -13.51 18.91
N ASN A 350 15.83 -13.36 19.83
CA ASN A 350 14.84 -12.29 19.82
C ASN A 350 15.17 -11.18 20.83
N ALA A 351 16.39 -11.15 21.37
CA ALA A 351 16.78 -10.20 22.42
C ALA A 351 16.69 -8.74 21.95
N VAL A 352 17.11 -8.46 20.72
CA VAL A 352 16.98 -7.12 20.11
C VAL A 352 15.51 -6.73 19.94
N TYR A 353 14.68 -7.66 19.43
CA TYR A 353 13.25 -7.43 19.25
C TYR A 353 12.53 -7.13 20.58
N VAL A 354 12.79 -7.93 21.61
CA VAL A 354 12.21 -7.72 22.95
C VAL A 354 12.69 -6.41 23.56
N ALA A 355 13.99 -6.10 23.47
CA ALA A 355 14.56 -4.85 23.98
C ALA A 355 13.93 -3.62 23.33
N TRP A 356 13.81 -3.62 22.00
CA TRP A 356 13.20 -2.52 21.26
C TRP A 356 11.71 -2.35 21.60
N LYS A 357 10.98 -3.46 21.70
CA LYS A 357 9.56 -3.45 22.08
C LYS A 357 9.36 -2.84 23.48
N GLN A 358 10.23 -3.18 24.44
CA GLN A 358 10.18 -2.62 25.79
C GLN A 358 10.50 -1.12 25.79
N ALA A 359 11.55 -0.70 25.07
CA ALA A 359 11.92 0.70 24.95
C ALA A 359 10.77 1.56 24.35
N LEU A 360 10.13 1.08 23.27
CA LEU A 360 8.94 1.74 22.69
C LEU A 360 7.77 1.78 23.67
N THR A 361 7.54 0.69 24.40
CA THR A 361 6.47 0.62 25.41
C THR A 361 6.68 1.67 26.51
N ASP A 362 7.91 1.82 26.98
CA ASP A 362 8.22 2.84 27.98
C ASP A 362 8.11 4.26 27.44
N ALA A 363 8.61 4.51 26.22
CA ALA A 363 8.48 5.82 25.58
C ALA A 363 7.01 6.26 25.39
N HIS A 364 6.10 5.29 25.22
CA HIS A 364 4.66 5.57 25.11
C HIS A 364 3.95 5.74 26.46
N ASN A 365 4.41 5.07 27.52
CA ASN A 365 3.65 4.95 28.78
C ASN A 365 4.27 5.70 29.96
N LEU A 366 5.55 6.03 29.90
CA LEU A 366 6.22 6.81 30.94
C LEU A 366 6.06 8.32 30.66
N PRO A 367 6.17 9.17 31.69
CA PRO A 367 6.28 10.61 31.50
C PRO A 367 7.38 10.99 30.49
N GLU A 368 7.19 12.13 29.81
CA GLU A 368 8.20 12.73 28.93
C GLU A 368 9.37 13.30 29.75
N TYR A 369 10.25 12.42 30.23
CA TYR A 369 11.46 12.83 30.94
C TYR A 369 12.37 13.63 30.00
N GLU A 370 12.90 14.75 30.49
CA GLU A 370 13.84 15.54 29.71
C GLU A 370 15.15 14.79 29.50
N VAL A 371 15.84 15.07 28.38
CA VAL A 371 17.21 14.60 28.18
C VAL A 371 18.11 15.16 29.28
N PRO A 372 18.88 14.34 30.02
CA PRO A 372 19.79 14.81 31.05
C PRO A 372 20.80 15.83 30.53
N HIS A 373 21.15 16.83 31.35
CA HIS A 373 22.00 17.96 30.94
C HIS A 373 23.35 17.55 30.36
N HIS A 374 23.99 16.49 30.89
CA HIS A 374 25.28 15.98 30.40
C HIS A 374 25.19 15.31 29.03
N LEU A 375 23.99 15.01 28.52
CA LEU A 375 23.78 14.40 27.20
C LEU A 375 23.21 15.38 26.16
N ARG A 376 22.84 16.61 26.58
CA ARG A 376 22.29 17.62 25.67
C ARG A 376 23.36 18.13 24.72
N ASN A 377 22.96 18.40 23.48
CA ASN A 377 23.82 19.08 22.52
C ASN A 377 23.95 20.58 22.88
N ALA A 378 25.15 21.15 22.70
CA ALA A 378 25.42 22.57 22.92
C ALA A 378 26.01 23.24 21.65
N PRO A 379 25.23 23.34 20.56
CA PRO A 379 25.72 23.81 19.27
C PRO A 379 26.00 25.33 19.21
N THR A 380 25.48 26.12 20.16
CA THR A 380 25.67 27.59 20.19
C THR A 380 26.61 28.01 21.32
N SER A 381 27.29 29.16 21.16
CA SER A 381 28.14 29.75 22.21
C SER A 381 27.36 30.02 23.49
N LEU A 382 26.13 30.54 23.38
CA LEU A 382 25.24 30.77 24.52
C LEU A 382 24.93 29.49 25.30
N MET A 383 24.69 28.36 24.62
CA MET A 383 24.44 27.07 25.28
C MET A 383 25.68 26.55 26.02
N LYS A 384 26.89 26.76 25.48
CA LYS A 384 28.14 26.44 26.18
C LYS A 384 28.36 27.31 27.41
N ASP A 385 28.07 28.61 27.30
CA ASP A 385 28.18 29.56 28.42
C ASP A 385 27.16 29.26 29.54
N MET A 386 26.02 28.64 29.19
CA MET A 386 25.02 28.13 30.13
C MET A 386 25.35 26.74 30.70
N GLY A 387 26.53 26.17 30.40
CA GLY A 387 27.01 24.91 30.95
C GLY A 387 26.44 23.64 30.29
N TYR A 388 25.74 23.75 29.15
CA TYR A 388 25.25 22.57 28.43
C TYR A 388 26.43 21.76 27.88
N GLY A 389 26.47 20.46 28.18
CA GLY A 389 27.55 19.56 27.78
C GLY A 389 28.86 19.71 28.56
N ALA A 390 28.95 20.61 29.54
CA ALA A 390 30.17 20.81 30.34
C ALA A 390 30.51 19.58 31.21
N GLU A 391 29.50 18.81 31.60
CA GLU A 391 29.64 17.58 32.38
C GLU A 391 29.67 16.31 31.51
N TYR A 392 29.64 16.45 30.19
CA TYR A 392 29.67 15.31 29.28
C TYR A 392 31.03 14.61 29.37
N ARG A 393 31.00 13.32 29.69
CA ARG A 393 32.18 12.47 29.72
C ARG A 393 32.42 11.88 28.33
N TYR A 394 33.40 12.42 27.63
CA TYR A 394 33.74 11.95 26.29
C TYR A 394 34.50 10.62 26.38
N ALA A 395 33.79 9.52 26.12
CA ALA A 395 34.27 8.16 26.38
C ALA A 395 35.62 7.84 25.71
N HIS A 396 35.94 8.41 24.53
CA HIS A 396 37.20 8.15 23.84
C HIS A 396 38.45 8.65 24.58
N ASP A 397 38.31 9.63 25.48
CA ASP A 397 39.40 10.15 26.29
C ASP A 397 39.57 9.36 27.60
N GLU A 398 38.69 8.40 27.87
CA GLU A 398 38.71 7.57 29.07
C GLU A 398 39.34 6.18 28.82
N PRO A 399 39.91 5.53 29.87
CA PRO A 399 40.49 4.20 29.75
C PRO A 399 39.52 3.18 29.14
N GLY A 400 40.00 2.44 28.13
CA GLY A 400 39.17 1.45 27.43
C GLY A 400 38.10 2.05 26.51
N ALA A 401 38.15 3.37 26.28
CA ALA A 401 37.14 4.13 25.55
C ALA A 401 35.73 3.97 26.14
N TYR A 402 35.64 3.90 27.48
CA TYR A 402 34.39 3.67 28.21
C TYR A 402 34.33 4.53 29.48
N ALA A 403 33.29 5.37 29.59
CA ALA A 403 33.06 6.23 30.74
C ALA A 403 32.43 5.45 31.90
N ALA A 404 33.25 4.69 32.64
CA ALA A 404 32.78 3.84 33.72
C ALA A 404 32.01 4.62 34.81
N GLY A 405 30.85 4.13 35.20
CA GLY A 405 29.94 4.75 36.18
C GLY A 405 29.05 5.86 35.60
N GLU A 406 29.11 6.13 34.30
CA GLU A 406 28.18 7.05 33.63
C GLU A 406 26.77 6.45 33.48
N GLN A 407 25.74 7.29 33.51
CA GLN A 407 24.34 6.89 33.29
C GLN A 407 23.77 7.65 32.09
N TYR A 408 23.23 6.89 31.13
CA TYR A 408 22.72 7.42 29.86
C TYR A 408 21.20 7.57 29.82
N LEU A 409 20.50 7.03 30.83
CA LEU A 409 19.06 7.21 31.00
C LEU A 409 18.78 8.38 31.97
N PRO A 410 17.56 8.96 31.92
CA PRO A 410 17.09 9.87 32.96
C PRO A 410 17.15 9.22 34.35
N PRO A 411 17.45 9.99 35.42
CA PRO A 411 17.55 9.44 36.77
C PRO A 411 16.25 8.76 37.23
N GLU A 412 15.10 9.18 36.72
CA GLU A 412 13.78 8.59 36.99
C GLU A 412 13.65 7.15 36.45
N MET A 413 14.45 6.78 35.46
CA MET A 413 14.44 5.44 34.87
C MET A 413 15.39 4.46 35.57
N GLY A 414 16.25 4.95 36.47
CA GLY A 414 17.20 4.13 37.24
C GLY A 414 18.04 3.19 36.38
N ASP A 415 18.33 1.99 36.90
CA ASP A 415 19.20 0.98 36.27
C ASP A 415 18.47 0.08 35.25
N ARG A 416 17.50 0.63 34.52
CA ARG A 416 16.69 -0.16 33.58
C ARG A 416 17.57 -0.74 32.46
N ARG A 417 17.46 -2.06 32.25
CA ARG A 417 18.18 -2.79 31.19
C ARG A 417 17.22 -3.43 30.20
N TYR A 418 17.17 -2.89 28.98
CA TYR A 418 16.35 -3.44 27.89
C TYR A 418 17.00 -4.65 27.21
N TYR A 419 18.28 -4.51 26.82
CA TYR A 419 18.95 -5.53 26.04
C TYR A 419 19.63 -6.57 26.93
N GLN A 420 19.13 -7.80 26.80
CA GLN A 420 19.60 -8.97 27.53
C GLN A 420 20.10 -10.00 26.50
N PRO A 421 21.40 -9.98 26.15
CA PRO A 421 21.94 -10.87 25.12
C PRO A 421 21.78 -12.34 25.54
N THR A 422 21.60 -13.21 24.56
CA THR A 422 21.50 -14.66 24.78
C THR A 422 22.89 -15.30 24.75
N ASN A 423 22.98 -16.59 25.10
CA ASN A 423 24.24 -17.34 25.05
C ASN A 423 24.49 -18.03 23.69
N ARG A 424 23.94 -17.46 22.61
CA ARG A 424 23.97 -18.06 21.26
C ARG A 424 24.70 -17.15 20.29
N GLY A 425 25.49 -17.75 19.40
CA GLY A 425 26.22 -17.01 18.37
C GLY A 425 27.14 -15.94 18.95
N LEU A 426 27.15 -14.75 18.33
CA LEU A 426 27.97 -13.62 18.80
C LEU A 426 27.46 -13.00 20.11
N GLU A 427 26.20 -13.24 20.49
CA GLU A 427 25.65 -12.67 21.72
C GLU A 427 26.35 -13.18 22.98
N THR A 428 26.99 -14.34 22.95
CA THR A 428 27.83 -14.81 24.06
C THR A 428 28.97 -13.82 24.34
N LYS A 429 29.68 -13.36 23.30
CA LYS A 429 30.75 -12.37 23.44
C LYS A 429 30.23 -10.97 23.76
N ILE A 430 29.05 -10.63 23.27
CA ILE A 430 28.38 -9.38 23.63
C ILE A 430 28.01 -9.40 25.12
N GLY A 431 27.46 -10.50 25.62
CA GLY A 431 27.16 -10.72 27.03
C GLY A 431 28.40 -10.59 27.91
N GLU A 432 29.47 -11.32 27.60
CA GLU A 432 30.77 -11.21 28.29
C GLU A 432 31.28 -9.76 28.34
N LYS A 433 31.17 -9.03 27.22
CA LYS A 433 31.56 -7.62 27.17
C LYS A 433 30.67 -6.76 28.07
N LEU A 434 29.36 -6.89 27.99
CA LEU A 434 28.43 -6.09 28.80
C LEU A 434 28.59 -6.37 30.30
N ASP A 435 28.82 -7.62 30.68
CA ASP A 435 29.06 -7.98 32.07
C ASP A 435 30.39 -7.39 32.56
N TYR A 436 31.44 -7.45 31.76
CA TYR A 436 32.71 -6.76 32.06
C TYR A 436 32.50 -5.24 32.23
N LEU A 437 31.78 -4.58 31.32
CA LEU A 437 31.48 -3.16 31.43
C LEU A 437 30.70 -2.84 32.72
N ALA A 438 29.71 -3.66 33.08
CA ALA A 438 28.97 -3.51 34.33
C ALA A 438 29.89 -3.65 35.56
N THR A 439 30.92 -4.51 35.51
CA THR A 439 31.94 -4.55 36.59
C THR A 439 32.78 -3.28 36.67
N LEU A 440 33.09 -2.64 35.53
CA LEU A 440 33.78 -1.35 35.52
C LEU A 440 32.89 -0.26 36.12
N ASP A 441 31.59 -0.25 35.77
CA ASP A 441 30.62 0.70 36.32
C ASP A 441 30.48 0.55 37.83
N ALA A 442 30.37 -0.68 38.33
CA ALA A 442 30.27 -0.97 39.76
C ALA A 442 31.51 -0.52 40.55
N ASN A 443 32.70 -0.67 39.97
CA ASN A 443 33.99 -0.32 40.56
C ASN A 443 34.42 1.13 40.30
N SER A 444 33.67 1.89 39.49
CA SER A 444 34.04 3.26 39.17
C SER A 444 33.98 4.14 40.42
N PRO A 445 35.01 4.98 40.67
CA PRO A 445 34.96 5.97 41.74
C PRO A 445 34.06 7.16 41.40
N GLN A 446 33.66 7.31 40.12
CA GLN A 446 32.80 8.39 39.65
C GLN A 446 31.51 7.80 39.08
N LYS A 447 30.44 7.82 39.88
CA LYS A 447 29.12 7.32 39.52
C LYS A 447 28.14 8.46 39.33
N ARG A 448 27.45 8.48 38.20
CA ARG A 448 26.46 9.51 37.89
C ARG A 448 25.21 9.29 38.75
N TYR A 449 24.66 10.38 39.28
CA TYR A 449 23.50 10.43 40.18
C TYR A 449 23.70 9.85 41.58
N GLU A 450 24.83 9.19 41.85
CA GLU A 450 25.25 8.84 43.21
C GLU A 450 26.06 10.00 43.81
N LYS A 451 25.80 10.32 45.09
CA LYS A 451 26.52 11.36 45.83
C LYS A 451 27.68 10.80 46.62
#